data_AF-A0A8J5KE99-F1
#
_entry.id   AF-A0A8J5KE99-F1
#
_cell.length_a   1.000
_cell.length_b   1.000
_cell.length_c   1.000
_cell.angle_alpha   90.00
_cell.angle_beta   90.00
_cell.angle_gamma   90.00
#
_symmetry.space_group_name_H-M   'P 1'
#
loop_
_entity.id
_entity.type
_entity.pdbx_description
1 polymer ?
#
loop_
_entity_poly.entity_id
_entity_poly.type
_entity_poly.pdbx_seq_one_letter_code
_entity_poly.pdbx_strand_id
1 'polypeptide(L)'
;MYAVIVVLVQSLAIGLLSMVLLLATRNHFSAIFTNDIDMQRAVAQIAYLLGITMVLNSIQPVISGVAVGGGWQALVAYINLACYYIFGLPLGFLMGYVFHWGVQGIWFGMLCGTFIQTLVLLFIIWKTDWKAEAVQAAERVRLWGGQEDGTEQK
;
A
#
# COMPACT_ATOMS: atom_id res chain seq x y z
N MET A 1 -5.41 18.28 -0.85
CA MET A 1 -3.95 18.09 -0.65
C MET A 1 -3.56 17.98 0.82
N TYR A 2 -3.97 18.89 1.72
CA TYR A 2 -3.62 18.79 3.16
C TYR A 2 -3.98 17.45 3.80
N ALA A 3 -5.17 16.89 3.52
CA ALA A 3 -5.56 15.57 4.02
C ALA A 3 -4.60 14.45 3.57
N VAL A 4 -4.15 14.47 2.31
CA VAL A 4 -3.20 13.47 1.78
C VAL A 4 -1.86 13.54 2.50
N ILE A 5 -1.37 14.75 2.77
CA ILE A 5 -0.10 14.95 3.49
C ILE A 5 -0.21 14.46 4.94
N VAL A 6 -1.29 14.81 5.65
CA VAL A 6 -1.50 14.38 7.04
C VAL A 6 -1.58 12.85 7.13
N VAL A 7 -2.29 12.20 6.21
CA VAL A 7 -2.38 10.74 6.24
C VAL A 7 -1.05 10.09 5.85
N LEU A 8 -0.30 10.64 4.89
CA LEU A 8 1.04 10.14 4.56
C LEU A 8 2.00 10.24 5.76
N VAL A 9 1.98 11.36 6.48
CA VAL A 9 2.78 11.57 7.69
C VAL A 9 2.34 10.62 8.81
N GLN A 10 1.04 10.44 9.01
CA GLN A 10 0.52 9.52 10.03
C GLN A 10 0.86 8.05 9.71
N SER A 11 0.72 7.62 8.47
CA SER A 11 1.11 6.27 8.02
C SER A 11 2.61 6.05 8.17
N LEU A 12 3.44 7.05 7.85
CA LEU A 12 4.89 6.99 8.08
C LEU A 12 5.22 6.88 9.57
N ALA A 13 4.55 7.64 10.43
CA ALA A 13 4.75 7.60 11.87
C ALA A 13 4.38 6.24 12.47
N ILE A 14 3.21 5.69 12.09
CA ILE A 14 2.77 4.36 12.54
C ILE A 14 3.69 3.27 12.00
N GLY A 15 4.13 3.37 10.74
CA GLY A 15 5.08 2.44 10.13
C GLY A 15 6.43 2.45 10.85
N LEU A 16 6.97 3.62 11.18
CA LEU A 16 8.20 3.77 11.95
C LEU A 16 8.07 3.19 13.36
N LEU A 17 6.97 3.49 14.05
CA LEU A 17 6.68 2.90 15.37
C LEU A 17 6.64 1.37 15.32
N SER A 18 5.99 0.82 14.29
CA SER A 18 5.87 -0.62 14.07
C SER A 18 7.21 -1.27 13.73
N MET A 19 8.06 -0.61 12.94
CA MET A 19 9.41 -1.05 12.62
C MET A 19 10.30 -1.08 13.86
N VAL A 20 10.24 -0.04 14.70
CA VAL A 20 11.00 0.04 15.96
C VAL A 20 10.54 -1.04 16.93
N LEU A 21 9.23 -1.27 17.06
CA LEU A 21 8.67 -2.36 17.86
C LEU A 21 9.16 -3.72 17.36
N LEU A 22 9.07 -4.01 16.05
CA LEU A 22 9.56 -5.28 15.50
C LEU A 22 11.06 -5.49 15.71
N LEU A 23 11.88 -4.46 15.52
CA LEU A 23 13.32 -4.53 15.77
C LEU A 23 13.65 -4.70 17.26
N ALA A 24 12.88 -4.08 18.15
CA ALA A 24 13.03 -4.26 19.59
C ALA A 24 12.65 -5.69 20.02
N THR A 25 11.56 -6.26 19.47
CA THR A 25 11.12 -7.62 19.78
C THR A 25 11.94 -8.71 19.07
N ARG A 26 12.71 -8.36 18.03
CA ARG A 26 13.54 -9.27 17.20
C ARG A 26 14.41 -10.22 18.03
N ASN A 27 15.11 -9.69 19.03
CA ASN A 27 16.03 -10.49 19.85
C ASN A 27 15.29 -11.49 20.76
N HIS A 28 14.07 -11.18 21.20
CA HIS A 28 13.26 -12.07 22.04
C HIS A 28 12.48 -13.10 21.19
N PHE A 29 11.94 -12.67 20.05
CA PHE A 29 11.17 -13.52 19.13
C PHE A 29 12.06 -14.57 18.42
N SER A 30 13.29 -14.20 18.05
CA SER A 30 14.24 -15.12 17.41
C SER A 30 14.74 -16.22 18.35
N ALA A 31 14.80 -15.96 19.66
CA ALA A 31 15.23 -16.93 20.66
C ALA A 31 14.13 -17.94 21.04
N ILE A 32 12.85 -17.60 20.84
CA ILE A 32 11.70 -18.47 21.12
C ILE A 32 11.48 -19.50 20.00
N PHE A 33 11.77 -19.16 18.75
CA PHE A 33 11.52 -20.05 17.61
C PHE A 33 12.70 -20.98 17.26
N THR A 34 13.95 -20.63 17.60
CA THR A 34 15.09 -21.51 17.32
C THR A 34 16.36 -21.15 18.11
N ASN A 35 17.14 -22.17 18.48
CA ASN A 35 18.48 -22.02 19.09
C ASN A 35 19.61 -22.02 18.05
N ASP A 36 19.30 -22.21 16.77
CA ASP A 36 20.29 -22.33 15.71
C ASP A 36 20.72 -20.96 15.14
N ILE A 37 22.02 -20.67 15.20
CA ILE A 37 22.60 -19.34 14.89
C ILE A 37 22.36 -18.96 13.41
N ASP A 38 22.37 -19.95 12.51
CA ASP A 38 22.12 -19.72 11.09
C ASP A 38 20.65 -19.36 10.82
N MET A 39 19.73 -19.99 11.55
CA MET A 39 18.30 -19.69 11.46
C MET A 39 17.97 -18.35 12.12
N GLN A 40 18.63 -17.98 13.22
CA GLN A 40 18.51 -16.63 13.80
C GLN A 40 18.98 -15.54 12.83
N ARG A 41 20.06 -15.79 12.07
CA ARG A 41 20.59 -14.83 11.09
C ARG A 41 19.65 -14.68 9.88
N ALA A 42 19.04 -15.77 9.43
CA ALA A 42 17.99 -15.74 8.40
C ALA A 42 16.74 -14.99 8.87
N VAL A 43 16.23 -15.29 10.08
CA VAL A 43 15.10 -14.59 10.70
C VAL A 43 15.40 -13.10 10.89
N ALA A 44 16.64 -12.77 11.28
CA ALA A 44 17.10 -11.40 11.45
C ALA A 44 17.09 -10.60 10.14
N GLN A 45 17.40 -11.22 8.99
CA GLN A 45 17.27 -10.58 7.67
C GLN A 45 15.80 -10.50 7.23
N ILE A 46 15.01 -11.54 7.47
CA ILE A 46 13.57 -11.55 7.16
C ILE A 46 12.81 -10.50 7.99
N ALA A 47 13.15 -10.32 9.27
CA ALA A 47 12.56 -9.31 10.15
C ALA A 47 12.79 -7.88 9.64
N TYR A 48 13.95 -7.62 9.04
CA TYR A 48 14.24 -6.33 8.40
C TYR A 48 13.36 -6.10 7.17
N LEU A 49 13.21 -7.13 6.33
CA LEU A 49 12.29 -7.13 5.17
C LEU A 49 10.84 -6.91 5.60
N LEU A 50 10.41 -7.58 6.68
CA LEU A 50 9.11 -7.42 7.31
C LEU A 50 8.87 -5.99 7.81
N GLY A 51 9.85 -5.38 8.47
CA GLY A 51 9.76 -3.97 8.90
C GLY A 51 9.48 -3.04 7.72
N ILE A 52 10.23 -3.18 6.62
CA ILE A 52 10.02 -2.42 5.38
C ILE A 52 8.63 -2.71 4.79
N THR A 53 8.22 -3.99 4.79
CA THR A 53 6.91 -4.45 4.32
C THR A 53 5.77 -3.82 5.11
N MET A 54 5.93 -3.67 6.42
CA MET A 54 4.94 -3.09 7.33
C MET A 54 4.73 -1.60 7.06
N VAL A 55 5.83 -0.87 6.80
CA VAL A 55 5.78 0.55 6.40
C VAL A 55 5.06 0.70 5.06
N LEU A 56 5.41 -0.11 4.06
CA LEU A 56 4.78 -0.12 2.73
C LEU A 56 3.29 -0.45 2.81
N ASN A 57 2.93 -1.49 3.56
CA ASN A 57 1.54 -1.89 3.80
C ASN A 57 0.73 -0.89 4.64
N SER A 58 1.36 0.11 5.27
CA SER A 58 0.63 1.17 5.97
C SER A 58 0.22 2.31 5.03
N ILE A 59 0.93 2.48 3.91
CA ILE A 59 0.71 3.56 2.94
C ILE A 59 -0.26 3.10 1.84
N GLN A 60 -0.16 1.83 1.43
CA GLN A 60 -0.94 1.30 0.33
C GLN A 60 -2.47 1.27 0.56
N PRO A 61 -3.00 0.85 1.73
CA PRO A 61 -4.45 0.82 1.98
C PRO A 61 -5.04 2.22 2.06
N VAL A 62 -4.26 3.20 2.54
CA VAL A 62 -4.67 4.60 2.56
C VAL A 62 -4.90 5.12 1.15
N ILE A 63 -3.92 4.93 0.27
CA ILE A 63 -3.97 5.48 -1.09
C ILE A 63 -5.04 4.75 -1.92
N SER A 64 -5.12 3.42 -1.79
CA SER A 64 -6.21 2.65 -2.38
C SER A 64 -7.58 3.05 -1.81
N GLY A 65 -7.68 3.31 -0.51
CA GLY A 65 -8.91 3.76 0.14
C GLY A 65 -9.39 5.12 -0.38
N VAL A 66 -8.46 6.05 -0.57
CA VAL A 66 -8.75 7.37 -1.18
C VAL A 66 -9.23 7.20 -2.63
N ALA A 67 -8.57 6.37 -3.43
CA ALA A 67 -8.96 6.14 -4.83
C ALA A 67 -10.31 5.39 -4.97
N VAL A 68 -10.56 4.40 -4.11
CA VAL A 68 -11.85 3.68 -4.07
C VAL A 68 -12.96 4.61 -3.56
N GLY A 69 -12.68 5.46 -2.57
CA GLY A 69 -13.60 6.47 -2.07
C GLY A 69 -14.01 7.52 -3.11
N GLY A 70 -13.15 7.81 -4.09
CA GLY A 70 -13.46 8.63 -5.27
C GLY A 70 -14.22 7.89 -6.39
N GLY A 71 -14.46 6.59 -6.24
CA GLY A 71 -15.13 5.76 -7.25
C GLY A 71 -14.21 5.16 -8.32
N TRP A 72 -12.89 5.29 -8.20
CA TRP A 72 -11.92 4.80 -9.20
C TRP A 72 -11.43 3.37 -8.95
N GLN A 73 -12.20 2.57 -8.22
CA GLN A 73 -11.85 1.19 -7.86
C GLN A 73 -11.42 0.34 -9.06
N ALA A 74 -12.07 0.50 -10.23
CA ALA A 74 -11.74 -0.26 -11.43
C ALA A 74 -10.36 0.11 -12.00
N LEU A 75 -10.01 1.40 -11.98
CA LEU A 75 -8.70 1.89 -12.43
C LEU A 75 -7.60 1.40 -11.47
N VAL A 76 -7.86 1.43 -10.16
CA VAL A 76 -6.96 0.87 -9.13
C VAL A 76 -6.70 -0.61 -9.38
N ALA A 77 -7.76 -1.40 -9.63
CA ALA A 77 -7.65 -2.83 -9.88
C ALA A 77 -6.83 -3.14 -11.14
N TYR A 78 -7.04 -2.37 -12.22
CA TYR A 78 -6.30 -2.56 -13.47
C TYR A 78 -4.81 -2.25 -13.32
N ILE A 79 -4.48 -1.14 -12.62
CA ILE A 79 -3.09 -0.77 -12.33
C ILE A 79 -2.43 -1.79 -11.39
N ASN A 80 -3.16 -2.30 -10.40
CA ASN A 80 -2.67 -3.35 -9.51
C ASN A 80 -2.31 -4.60 -10.31
N LEU A 81 -3.23 -5.09 -11.14
CA LEU A 81 -3.01 -6.29 -11.96
C LEU A 81 -1.81 -6.09 -12.90
N ALA A 82 -1.73 -4.95 -13.57
CA ALA A 82 -0.61 -4.62 -14.46
C ALA A 82 0.72 -4.57 -13.70
N CYS A 83 0.80 -3.85 -12.57
CA CYS A 83 2.04 -3.73 -11.80
C CYS A 83 2.46 -5.06 -11.20
N TYR A 84 1.52 -5.84 -10.67
CA TYR A 84 1.81 -7.12 -10.02
C TYR A 84 2.26 -8.17 -11.03
N TYR A 85 1.57 -8.31 -12.17
CA TYR A 85 1.90 -9.33 -13.16
C TYR A 85 3.02 -8.92 -14.13
N ILE A 86 3.07 -7.67 -14.59
CA ILE A 86 4.07 -7.23 -15.58
C ILE A 86 5.40 -6.88 -14.91
N PHE A 87 5.39 -6.36 -13.68
CA PHE A 87 6.61 -5.94 -13.00
C PHE A 87 6.94 -6.81 -11.80
N GLY A 88 6.00 -7.00 -10.86
CA GLY A 88 6.25 -7.73 -9.62
C GLY A 88 6.67 -9.19 -9.82
N LEU A 89 5.96 -9.89 -10.70
CA LEU A 89 6.21 -11.31 -10.99
C LEU A 89 7.55 -11.56 -11.69
N PRO A 90 7.93 -10.85 -12.77
CA PRO A 90 9.26 -11.00 -13.35
C PRO A 90 10.38 -10.46 -12.46
N LEU A 91 10.20 -9.37 -11.70
CA LEU A 91 11.21 -8.92 -10.72
C LEU A 91 11.41 -9.95 -9.60
N GLY A 92 10.33 -10.54 -9.09
CA GLY A 92 10.38 -11.60 -8.09
C GLY A 92 11.10 -12.83 -8.61
N PHE A 93 10.82 -13.24 -9.85
CA PHE A 93 11.53 -14.34 -10.49
C PHE A 93 13.00 -14.01 -10.73
N LEU A 94 13.31 -12.79 -11.21
CA LEU A 94 14.69 -12.36 -11.44
C LEU A 94 15.50 -12.33 -10.14
N MET A 95 14.97 -11.73 -9.07
CA MET A 95 15.68 -11.66 -7.79
C MET A 95 15.73 -12.99 -7.04
N GLY A 96 14.70 -13.84 -7.18
CA GLY A 96 14.70 -15.17 -6.60
C GLY A 96 15.71 -16.10 -7.27
N TYR A 97 15.75 -16.10 -8.62
CA TYR A 97 16.49 -17.08 -9.41
C TYR A 97 17.86 -16.58 -9.87
N VAL A 98 18.01 -15.31 -10.27
CA VAL A 98 19.29 -14.77 -10.76
C VAL A 98 20.19 -14.38 -9.59
N PHE A 99 19.66 -13.70 -8.58
CA PHE A 99 20.41 -13.29 -7.40
C PHE A 99 20.56 -14.38 -6.33
N HIS A 100 19.98 -15.58 -6.54
CA HIS A 100 20.02 -16.71 -5.61
C HIS A 100 19.55 -16.38 -4.17
N TRP A 101 18.77 -15.31 -3.99
CA TRP A 101 18.19 -14.93 -2.70
C TRP A 101 16.98 -15.78 -2.30
N GLY A 102 16.58 -16.75 -3.14
CA GLY A 102 15.51 -17.70 -2.86
C GLY A 102 14.20 -17.00 -2.50
N VAL A 103 13.61 -17.37 -1.37
CA VAL A 103 12.32 -16.84 -0.89
C VAL A 103 12.39 -15.35 -0.56
N GLN A 104 13.53 -14.85 -0.05
CA GLN A 104 13.68 -13.42 0.27
C GLN A 104 13.70 -12.56 -0.99
N GLY A 105 14.30 -13.06 -2.08
CA GLY A 105 14.33 -12.38 -3.38
C GLY A 105 12.95 -12.25 -4.01
N ILE A 106 12.16 -13.33 -3.96
CA ILE A 106 10.76 -13.33 -4.45
C ILE A 106 9.93 -12.34 -3.63
N TRP A 107 10.08 -12.35 -2.31
CA TRP A 107 9.32 -11.47 -1.44
C TRP A 107 9.68 -10.00 -1.65
N PHE A 108 10.96 -9.68 -1.81
CA PHE A 108 11.40 -8.33 -2.13
C PHE A 108 10.92 -7.87 -3.52
N GLY A 109 10.93 -8.75 -4.52
CA GLY A 109 10.41 -8.46 -5.85
C GLY A 109 8.90 -8.15 -5.85
N MET A 110 8.11 -8.92 -5.09
CA MET A 110 6.70 -8.62 -4.87
C MET A 110 6.51 -7.29 -4.14
N LEU A 111 7.30 -7.01 -3.11
CA LEU A 111 7.29 -5.72 -2.41
C LEU A 111 7.54 -4.54 -3.36
N CYS A 112 8.51 -4.71 -4.26
CA CYS A 112 8.90 -3.68 -5.21
C CYS A 112 7.79 -3.40 -6.23
N GLY A 113 7.12 -4.46 -6.74
CA GLY A 113 5.94 -4.31 -7.60
C GLY A 113 4.80 -3.56 -6.92
N THR A 114 4.51 -3.92 -5.66
CA THR A 114 3.52 -3.27 -4.80
C THR A 114 3.87 -1.81 -4.49
N PHE A 115 5.16 -1.50 -4.33
CA PHE A 115 5.63 -0.13 -4.14
C PHE A 115 5.45 0.72 -5.40
N ILE A 116 5.85 0.20 -6.56
CA ILE A 116 5.67 0.87 -7.85
C ILE A 116 4.18 1.14 -8.11
N GLN A 117 3.32 0.15 -7.87
CA GLN A 117 1.87 0.32 -7.98
C GLN A 117 1.38 1.50 -7.11
N THR A 118 1.84 1.55 -5.86
CA THR A 118 1.48 2.61 -4.91
C THR A 118 1.95 3.99 -5.39
N LEU A 119 3.16 4.09 -5.94
CA LEU A 119 3.68 5.34 -6.51
C LEU A 119 2.89 5.82 -7.73
N VAL A 120 2.54 4.91 -8.64
CA VAL A 120 1.72 5.24 -9.82
C VAL A 120 0.36 5.75 -9.38
N LEU A 121 -0.28 5.09 -8.41
CA LEU A 121 -1.57 5.50 -7.90
C LEU A 121 -1.50 6.86 -7.20
N LEU A 122 -0.46 7.09 -6.40
CA LEU A 122 -0.21 8.38 -5.76
C LEU A 122 0.01 9.50 -6.79
N PHE A 123 0.74 9.21 -7.87
CA PHE A 123 0.96 10.16 -8.96
C PHE A 123 -0.34 10.55 -9.65
N ILE A 124 -1.20 9.57 -9.95
CA ILE A 124 -2.52 9.81 -10.54
C ILE A 124 -3.36 10.69 -9.60
N ILE A 125 -3.46 10.32 -8.33
CA ILE A 125 -4.19 11.07 -7.31
C ILE A 125 -3.68 12.52 -7.17
N TRP A 126 -2.37 12.73 -7.32
CA TRP A 126 -1.77 14.05 -7.25
C TRP A 126 -2.04 14.89 -8.51
N LYS A 127 -2.11 14.24 -9.68
CA LYS A 127 -2.46 14.85 -10.96
C LYS A 127 -3.96 15.09 -11.13
N THR A 128 -4.81 14.38 -10.42
CA THR A 128 -6.26 14.54 -10.58
C THR A 128 -6.76 15.83 -9.94
N ASP A 129 -7.61 16.52 -10.69
CA ASP A 129 -8.25 17.76 -10.25
C ASP A 129 -9.38 17.46 -9.26
N TRP A 130 -9.04 17.55 -7.98
CA TRP A 130 -9.94 17.27 -6.86
C TRP A 130 -11.21 18.12 -6.84
N LYS A 131 -11.20 19.31 -7.45
CA LYS A 131 -12.41 20.13 -7.59
C LYS A 131 -13.41 19.48 -8.54
N ALA A 132 -12.95 18.95 -9.67
CA ALA A 132 -13.82 18.28 -10.63
C ALA A 132 -14.38 16.96 -10.08
N GLU A 133 -13.56 16.18 -9.37
CA GLU A 133 -14.01 14.96 -8.70
C GLU A 133 -15.01 15.24 -7.58
N ALA A 134 -14.80 16.28 -6.78
CA ALA A 134 -15.77 16.66 -5.74
C ALA A 134 -17.14 17.02 -6.35
N VAL A 135 -17.15 17.67 -7.52
CA VAL A 135 -18.39 17.99 -8.25
C VAL A 135 -19.05 16.72 -8.80
N GLN A 136 -18.30 15.80 -9.42
CA GLN A 136 -18.85 14.52 -9.88
C GLN A 136 -19.33 13.63 -8.74
N ALA A 137 -18.63 13.63 -7.60
CA ALA A 137 -19.07 12.93 -6.39
C ALA A 137 -20.37 13.54 -5.86
N ALA A 138 -20.47 14.87 -5.79
CA ALA A 138 -21.70 15.56 -5.38
C ALA A 138 -22.86 15.30 -6.36
N GLU A 139 -22.59 15.22 -7.66
CA GLU A 139 -23.57 14.90 -8.69
C GLU A 139 -24.05 13.43 -8.58
N ARG A 140 -23.13 12.49 -8.33
CA ARG A 140 -23.49 11.09 -8.02
C ARG A 140 -24.36 10.98 -6.77
N VAL A 141 -24.03 11.72 -5.72
CA VAL A 141 -24.86 11.77 -4.49
C VAL A 141 -26.22 12.42 -4.78
N ARG A 142 -26.30 13.47 -5.61
CA ARG A 142 -27.58 14.09 -6.02
C ARG A 142 -28.46 13.15 -6.86
N LEU A 143 -27.87 12.36 -7.74
CA LEU A 143 -28.58 11.39 -8.57
C LEU A 143 -29.11 10.21 -7.76
N TRP A 144 -28.38 9.76 -6.74
CA TRP A 144 -28.74 8.59 -5.91
C TRP A 144 -29.46 8.95 -4.61
N GLY A 145 -29.35 10.20 -4.14
CA GLY A 145 -30.02 10.72 -2.96
C GLY A 145 -31.51 11.05 -3.18
N GLY A 146 -32.01 10.86 -4.40
CA GLY A 146 -33.36 11.20 -4.79
C GLY A 146 -33.50 12.69 -5.09
N GLN A 147 -34.26 13.01 -6.13
CA GLN A 147 -34.95 14.30 -6.17
C GLN A 147 -35.73 14.42 -4.85
N GLU A 148 -35.36 15.34 -3.99
CA GLU A 148 -36.37 16.01 -3.18
C GLU A 148 -37.21 16.82 -4.17
N ASP A 149 -38.16 16.12 -4.80
CA ASP A 149 -39.33 16.71 -5.44
C ASP A 149 -40.24 17.25 -4.32
N GLY A 150 -39.69 18.22 -3.59
CA GLY A 150 -40.36 19.05 -2.61
C GLY A 150 -41.12 20.13 -3.34
N THR A 151 -42.22 19.71 -3.94
CA THR A 151 -43.42 20.51 -4.17
C THR A 151 -43.59 21.54 -3.05
N GLU A 152 -43.39 22.83 -3.32
CA GLU A 152 -44.07 23.93 -2.62
C GLU A 152 -43.88 25.25 -3.40
N GLN A 153 -44.60 25.35 -4.52
CA GLN A 153 -45.27 26.60 -4.84
C GLN A 153 -46.50 26.71 -3.94
N LYS A 154 -46.49 27.66 -3.00
CA LYS A 154 -47.70 28.33 -2.52
C LYS A 154 -47.36 29.73 -2.03
#